data_AF-A0A150S5E8-F1
#
_entry.id   AF-A0A150S5E8-F1
#
_cell.length_a   1.000
_cell.length_b   1.000
_cell.length_c   1.000
_cell.angle_alpha   90.00
_cell.angle_beta   90.00
_cell.angle_gamma   90.00
#
_symmetry.space_group_name_H-M   'P 1'
#
loop_
_entity.id
_entity.type
_entity.pdbx_description
1 polymer ?
#
loop_
_entity_poly.entity_id
_entity_poly.type
_entity_poly.pdbx_seq_one_letter_code
_entity_poly.pdbx_strand_id
1 'polypeptide(L)'
;MPYAERPLRRAVGSSAAAGVELVAFAAFGGAVAEGIRRFKYGDRPDLARPLGRLLLGAARDAEVSADLVVPVPLHPRRLAERGYNQAALLAAYVADGLQTSMAPRALCRVRPTAQQAQLPRGLRLQNVAGAFRVRAPERVHGRRVALVDDVATTGATLAACREALLGAGAASVTYLVLATTESGVDELRRPPLSAHRT
;
A
#
# COMPACT_ATOMS: atom_id res chain seq x y z
N MET A 1 33.47 -20.22 1.85
CA MET A 1 32.36 -20.40 0.89
C MET A 1 31.73 -19.04 0.64
N PRO A 2 32.08 -18.30 -0.43
CA PRO A 2 31.54 -16.97 -0.62
C PRO A 2 30.10 -17.07 -1.09
N TYR A 3 29.22 -16.42 -0.34
CA TYR A 3 27.85 -16.12 -0.69
C TYR A 3 27.89 -15.28 -1.98
N ALA A 4 27.66 -15.91 -3.13
CA ALA A 4 27.55 -15.20 -4.39
C ALA A 4 26.31 -14.30 -4.30
N GLU A 5 26.54 -13.00 -4.13
CA GLU A 5 25.53 -11.97 -4.26
C GLU A 5 24.93 -12.06 -5.66
N ARG A 6 23.78 -12.73 -5.78
CA ARG A 6 22.93 -12.57 -6.95
C ARG A 6 22.21 -11.25 -6.79
N PRO A 7 22.34 -10.29 -7.73
CA PRO A 7 21.51 -9.11 -7.71
C PRO A 7 20.04 -9.54 -7.78
N LEU A 8 19.25 -9.17 -6.77
CA LEU A 8 17.80 -9.32 -6.78
C LEU A 8 17.27 -8.50 -7.97
N ARG A 9 16.90 -9.22 -9.03
CA ARG A 9 16.46 -8.66 -10.29
C ARG A 9 15.16 -7.87 -10.12
N ARG A 10 15.22 -6.64 -10.65
CA ARG A 10 14.16 -5.80 -11.26
C ARG A 10 12.86 -5.65 -10.45
N ALA A 11 12.60 -4.43 -9.98
CA ALA A 11 11.26 -3.98 -9.60
C ALA A 11 10.24 -4.49 -10.65
N VAL A 12 9.18 -5.15 -10.18
CA VAL A 12 8.17 -5.74 -11.05
C VAL A 12 7.34 -4.62 -11.69
N GLY A 13 7.82 -4.16 -12.84
CA GLY A 13 7.09 -3.46 -13.90
C GLY A 13 6.67 -2.03 -13.62
N SER A 14 7.53 -1.07 -13.98
CA SER A 14 7.09 0.26 -14.42
C SER A 14 6.48 0.12 -15.81
N SER A 15 5.19 0.44 -15.95
CA SER A 15 4.55 0.68 -17.24
C SER A 15 4.01 2.10 -17.18
N ALA A 16 4.78 3.03 -17.74
CA ALA A 16 4.38 4.41 -17.96
C ALA A 16 3.37 4.47 -19.11
N ALA A 17 2.09 4.29 -18.78
CA ALA A 17 0.98 4.76 -19.58
C ALA A 17 -0.03 5.34 -18.60
N ALA A 18 -0.30 6.66 -18.71
CA ALA A 18 -1.22 7.47 -17.90
C ALA A 18 -2.16 6.65 -16.98
N GLY A 19 -1.65 6.26 -15.82
CA GLY A 19 -2.22 5.16 -15.07
C GLY A 19 -1.34 4.81 -13.88
N VAL A 20 -1.97 4.36 -12.81
CA VAL A 20 -1.36 4.26 -11.48
C VAL A 20 -0.17 3.31 -11.44
N GLU A 21 0.91 3.80 -10.82
CA GLU A 21 2.15 3.05 -10.64
C GLU A 21 2.08 2.17 -9.38
N LEU A 22 2.38 0.89 -9.55
CA LEU A 22 2.57 -0.06 -8.45
C LEU A 22 4.06 -0.34 -8.30
N VAL A 23 4.62 -0.01 -7.14
CA VAL A 23 5.98 -0.37 -6.76
C VAL A 23 5.92 -1.42 -5.67
N ALA A 24 6.51 -2.58 -5.96
CA ALA A 24 6.65 -3.67 -5.00
C ALA A 24 8.13 -4.05 -4.87
N PHE A 25 8.60 -4.24 -3.65
CA PHE A 25 9.97 -4.73 -3.42
C PHE A 25 10.14 -6.17 -3.90
N ALA A 26 9.16 -7.05 -3.67
CA ALA A 26 9.25 -8.46 -4.07
C ALA A 26 7.88 -9.10 -4.41
N ALA A 27 7.92 -10.28 -5.03
CA ALA A 27 6.78 -11.19 -5.02
C ALA A 27 6.54 -11.73 -3.60
N PHE A 28 5.28 -11.98 -3.23
CA PHE A 28 4.94 -12.49 -1.90
C PHE A 28 5.39 -13.94 -1.72
N GLY A 29 6.39 -14.13 -0.87
CA GLY A 29 6.94 -15.44 -0.52
C GLY A 29 8.24 -15.32 0.28
N GLY A 30 8.82 -16.47 0.63
CA GLY A 30 10.15 -16.57 1.24
C GLY A 30 10.38 -15.69 2.48
N ALA A 31 11.57 -15.13 2.58
CA ALA A 31 12.00 -14.33 3.74
C ALA A 31 11.17 -13.05 3.93
N VAL A 32 10.69 -12.43 2.83
CA VAL A 32 9.87 -11.22 2.89
C VAL A 32 8.51 -11.54 3.51
N ALA A 33 7.86 -12.64 3.09
CA ALA A 33 6.60 -13.07 3.67
C ALA A 33 6.72 -13.39 5.17
N GLU A 34 7.81 -14.05 5.58
CA GLU A 34 8.07 -14.35 6.99
C GLU A 34 8.34 -13.08 7.81
N GLY A 35 9.11 -12.13 7.27
CA GLY A 35 9.34 -10.83 7.91
C GLY A 35 8.04 -10.06 8.11
N ILE A 36 7.18 -10.01 7.08
CA ILE A 36 5.86 -9.37 7.15
C ILE A 36 4.96 -10.09 8.15
N ARG A 37 4.98 -11.43 8.21
CA ARG A 37 4.18 -12.20 9.17
C ARG A 37 4.58 -11.87 10.61
N ARG A 38 5.88 -11.87 10.92
CA ARG A 38 6.39 -11.47 12.24
C ARG A 38 6.03 -10.02 12.57
N PHE A 39 6.09 -9.14 11.58
CA PHE A 39 5.70 -7.74 11.75
C PHE A 39 4.19 -7.54 11.99
N LYS A 40 3.34 -8.44 11.47
CA LYS A 40 1.87 -8.39 11.65
C LYS A 40 1.38 -9.05 12.94
N TYR A 41 2.03 -10.12 13.36
CA TYR A 41 1.49 -11.04 14.38
C TYR A 41 2.46 -11.39 15.51
N GLY A 42 3.71 -10.96 15.43
CA GLY A 42 4.75 -11.29 16.42
C GLY A 42 5.06 -10.18 17.41
N ASP A 43 4.31 -9.07 17.41
CA ASP A 43 4.60 -7.86 18.18
C ASP A 43 6.04 -7.35 17.99
N ARG A 44 6.40 -7.11 16.72
CA ARG A 44 7.76 -6.77 16.30
C ARG A 44 7.82 -5.41 15.59
N PRO A 45 7.45 -4.30 16.24
CA PRO A 45 7.53 -2.97 15.62
C PRO A 45 8.96 -2.59 15.23
N ASP A 46 9.98 -3.21 15.83
CA ASP A 46 11.39 -3.09 15.46
C ASP A 46 11.67 -3.49 14.00
N LEU A 47 10.84 -4.35 13.40
CA LEU A 47 10.94 -4.73 11.99
C LEU A 47 10.55 -3.60 11.02
N ALA A 48 9.94 -2.51 11.50
CA ALA A 48 9.62 -1.36 10.67
C ALA A 48 10.85 -0.75 9.99
N ARG A 49 12.01 -0.71 10.68
CA ARG A 49 13.25 -0.15 10.13
C ARG A 49 13.83 -1.00 8.99
N PRO A 50 14.14 -2.31 9.18
CA PRO A 50 14.67 -3.12 8.10
C PRO A 50 13.68 -3.27 6.94
N LEU A 51 12.39 -3.45 7.19
CA LEU A 51 11.38 -3.52 6.13
C LEU A 51 11.21 -2.17 5.42
N GLY A 52 11.16 -1.07 6.17
CA GLY A 52 11.08 0.29 5.63
C GLY A 52 12.26 0.62 4.71
N ARG A 53 13.47 0.13 5.02
CA ARG A 53 14.64 0.27 4.13
C ARG A 53 14.44 -0.42 2.79
N LEU A 54 13.89 -1.63 2.78
CA LEU A 54 13.61 -2.36 1.54
C LEU A 54 12.56 -1.62 0.70
N LEU A 55 11.50 -1.13 1.34
CA LEU A 55 10.45 -0.37 0.67
C LEU A 55 10.97 0.96 0.11
N LEU A 56 11.77 1.69 0.89
CA LEU A 56 12.39 2.94 0.45
C LEU A 56 13.37 2.71 -0.71
N GLY A 57 14.14 1.62 -0.67
CA GLY A 57 15.01 1.23 -1.78
C GLY A 57 14.21 1.03 -3.06
N ALA A 58 13.15 0.23 -3.01
CA ALA A 58 12.25 0.02 -4.15
C ALA A 58 11.62 1.34 -4.65
N ALA A 59 11.23 2.24 -3.75
CA ALA A 59 10.68 3.54 -4.11
C ALA A 59 11.71 4.44 -4.81
N ARG A 60 12.97 4.41 -4.39
CA ARG A 60 14.06 5.17 -5.03
C ARG A 60 14.45 4.59 -6.38
N ASP A 61 14.54 3.27 -6.49
CA ASP A 61 14.84 2.58 -7.75
C ASP A 61 13.77 2.81 -8.82
N ALA A 62 12.52 3.01 -8.38
CA ALA A 62 11.40 3.38 -9.24
C ALA A 62 11.20 4.90 -9.38
N GLU A 63 12.12 5.72 -8.84
CA GLU A 63 12.08 7.19 -8.92
C GLU A 63 10.75 7.81 -8.46
N VAL A 64 10.14 7.23 -7.43
CA VAL A 64 8.82 7.65 -6.94
C VAL A 64 8.85 9.11 -6.49
N SER A 65 8.01 9.92 -7.13
CA SER A 65 7.84 11.34 -6.79
C SER A 65 6.47 11.56 -6.16
N ALA A 66 6.45 11.90 -4.86
CA ALA A 66 5.23 12.09 -4.09
C ALA A 66 5.29 13.34 -3.20
N ASP A 67 4.19 14.08 -3.15
CA ASP A 67 4.03 15.27 -2.31
C ASP A 67 3.46 14.92 -0.93
N LEU A 68 2.91 13.70 -0.80
CA LEU A 68 2.30 13.20 0.42
C LEU A 68 2.41 11.67 0.51
N VAL A 69 2.81 11.15 1.66
CA VAL A 69 2.73 9.73 2.00
C VAL A 69 1.52 9.47 2.89
N VAL A 70 0.70 8.50 2.50
CA VAL A 70 -0.50 8.08 3.25
C VAL A 70 -0.41 6.57 3.51
N PRO A 71 -0.48 6.10 4.77
CA PRO A 71 -0.58 4.68 5.05
C PRO A 71 -2.01 4.16 4.84
N VAL A 72 -2.13 2.90 4.42
CA VAL A 72 -3.41 2.19 4.47
C VAL A 72 -3.88 2.08 5.92
N PRO A 73 -5.11 2.52 6.26
CA PRO A 73 -5.58 2.49 7.64
C PRO A 73 -6.05 1.10 8.05
N LEU A 74 -5.62 0.67 9.24
CA LEU A 74 -6.21 -0.49 9.91
C LEU A 74 -7.63 -0.17 10.42
N HIS A 75 -8.44 -1.22 10.55
CA HIS A 75 -9.70 -1.11 11.29
C HIS A 75 -9.42 -0.89 12.79
N PRO A 76 -10.18 -0.06 13.53
CA PRO A 76 -9.93 0.22 14.95
C PRO A 76 -9.78 -1.03 15.83
N ARG A 77 -10.62 -2.05 15.63
CA ARG A 77 -10.51 -3.34 16.34
C ARG A 77 -9.14 -4.01 16.12
N ARG A 78 -8.65 -4.06 14.87
CA ARG A 78 -7.34 -4.63 14.56
C ARG A 78 -6.21 -3.79 15.12
N LEU A 79 -6.36 -2.46 15.14
CA LEU A 79 -5.37 -1.58 15.76
C LEU A 79 -5.27 -1.85 17.27
N ALA A 80 -6.41 -2.06 17.94
CA ALA A 80 -6.45 -2.42 19.36
C ALA A 80 -5.83 -3.81 19.63
N GLU A 81 -6.16 -4.81 18.81
CA GLU A 81 -5.59 -6.18 18.92
C GLU A 81 -4.09 -6.23 18.67
N ARG A 82 -3.58 -5.36 17.78
CA ARG A 82 -2.23 -5.45 17.22
C ARG A 82 -1.27 -4.39 17.78
N GLY A 83 -1.76 -3.44 18.56
CA GLY A 83 -1.00 -2.34 19.16
C GLY A 83 -0.56 -1.23 18.19
N TYR A 84 -0.30 -1.55 16.91
CA TYR A 84 0.20 -0.59 15.92
C TYR A 84 -0.30 -0.84 14.50
N ASN A 85 -0.19 0.18 13.65
CA ASN A 85 -0.42 0.09 12.20
C ASN A 85 0.92 -0.11 11.47
N GLN A 86 1.15 -1.31 10.93
CA GLN A 86 2.35 -1.66 10.15
C GLN A 86 2.59 -0.69 8.99
N ALA A 87 1.55 -0.42 8.21
CA ALA A 87 1.62 0.48 7.08
C ALA A 87 2.00 1.91 7.51
N ALA A 88 1.54 2.37 8.68
CA ALA A 88 1.91 3.67 9.22
C ALA A 88 3.39 3.75 9.61
N LEU A 89 3.95 2.69 10.19
CA LEU A 89 5.37 2.64 10.53
C LEU A 89 6.26 2.62 9.28
N LEU A 90 5.87 1.83 8.26
CA LEU A 90 6.56 1.82 6.96
C LEU A 90 6.45 3.18 6.26
N ALA A 91 5.26 3.77 6.25
CA ALA A 91 4.99 5.07 5.64
C ALA A 91 5.80 6.20 6.29
N ALA A 92 5.98 6.18 7.62
CA ALA A 92 6.84 7.15 8.29
C ALA A 92 8.30 7.03 7.80
N TYR A 93 8.80 5.82 7.65
CA TYR A 93 10.16 5.56 7.14
C TYR A 93 10.31 6.01 5.68
N VAL A 94 9.31 5.76 4.84
CA VAL A 94 9.31 6.19 3.43
C VAL A 94 9.21 7.71 3.32
N ALA A 95 8.35 8.36 4.09
CA ALA A 95 8.18 9.80 4.09
C ALA A 95 9.48 10.53 4.46
N ASP A 96 10.14 10.06 5.52
CA ASP A 96 11.47 10.53 5.91
C ASP A 96 12.49 10.30 4.78
N GLY A 97 12.56 9.09 4.24
CA GLY A 97 13.53 8.76 3.18
C GLY A 97 13.33 9.48 1.85
N LEU A 98 12.09 9.88 1.53
CA LEU A 98 11.72 10.68 0.36
C LEU A 98 11.65 12.18 0.65
N GLN A 99 11.89 12.60 1.91
CA GLN A 99 11.83 14.00 2.35
C GLN A 99 10.48 14.67 2.03
N THR A 100 9.39 13.96 2.29
CA THR A 100 8.03 14.40 1.98
C THR A 100 7.11 14.32 3.19
N SER A 101 5.97 15.03 3.13
CA SER A 101 5.02 15.07 4.24
C SER A 101 4.26 13.76 4.39
N MET A 102 4.00 13.34 5.63
CA MET A 102 3.14 12.20 5.93
C MET A 102 1.76 12.66 6.45
N ALA A 103 0.70 11.99 6.02
CA ALA A 103 -0.66 12.20 6.52
C ALA A 103 -1.26 10.91 7.10
N PRO A 104 -0.85 10.47 8.31
CA PRO A 104 -1.25 9.18 8.89
C PRO A 104 -2.76 9.03 9.14
N ARG A 105 -3.49 10.13 9.22
CA ARG A 105 -4.94 10.18 9.51
C ARG A 105 -5.77 10.75 8.35
N ALA A 106 -5.16 11.04 7.21
CA ALA A 106 -5.89 11.57 6.05
C ALA A 106 -6.91 10.56 5.52
N LEU A 107 -6.59 9.26 5.58
CA LEU A 107 -7.48 8.17 5.19
C LEU A 107 -7.93 7.40 6.43
N CYS A 108 -9.22 7.05 6.50
CA CYS A 108 -9.73 6.19 7.56
C CYS A 108 -10.63 5.09 7.00
N ARG A 109 -10.70 3.99 7.74
CA ARG A 109 -11.62 2.89 7.46
C ARG A 109 -12.89 3.07 8.27
N VAL A 110 -14.03 3.22 7.59
CA VAL A 110 -15.32 3.54 8.20
C VAL A 110 -16.27 2.35 8.32
N ARG A 111 -15.97 1.24 7.65
CA ARG A 111 -16.75 -0.01 7.78
C ARG A 111 -15.85 -1.19 8.15
N PRO A 112 -16.25 -2.03 9.10
CA PRO A 112 -15.69 -3.37 9.21
C PRO A 112 -16.06 -4.13 7.94
N THR A 113 -15.08 -4.76 7.29
CA THR A 113 -15.36 -5.74 6.24
C THR A 113 -14.98 -7.10 6.80
N ALA A 114 -15.85 -8.10 6.66
CA ALA A 114 -15.58 -9.46 7.14
C ALA A 114 -14.27 -10.01 6.55
N GLN A 115 -13.54 -10.82 7.32
CA GLN A 115 -12.30 -11.45 6.87
C GLN A 115 -12.56 -12.34 5.64
N GLN A 116 -11.78 -12.10 4.60
CA GLN A 116 -12.03 -12.44 3.21
C GLN A 116 -11.66 -13.90 2.82
N ALA A 117 -11.69 -14.86 3.75
CA ALA A 117 -11.22 -16.22 3.47
C ALA A 117 -12.17 -17.03 2.56
N GLN A 118 -13.47 -16.71 2.48
CA GLN A 118 -14.47 -17.59 1.84
C GLN A 118 -15.29 -16.98 0.69
N LEU A 119 -15.11 -15.70 0.34
CA LEU A 119 -15.93 -15.07 -0.71
C LEU A 119 -15.26 -15.09 -2.10
N PRO A 120 -16.01 -15.39 -3.17
CA PRO A 120 -15.56 -15.25 -4.56
C PRO A 120 -15.01 -13.86 -4.90
N ARG A 121 -14.10 -13.81 -5.86
CA ARG A 121 -13.35 -12.61 -6.30
C ARG A 121 -14.22 -11.36 -6.52
N GLY A 122 -15.36 -11.48 -7.18
CA GLY A 122 -16.25 -10.34 -7.47
C GLY A 122 -16.89 -9.72 -6.22
N LEU A 123 -17.26 -10.55 -5.23
CA LEU A 123 -17.86 -10.09 -3.98
C LEU A 123 -16.83 -9.42 -3.06
N ARG A 124 -15.54 -9.78 -3.19
CA ARG A 124 -14.46 -9.10 -2.45
C ARG A 124 -14.31 -7.63 -2.85
N LEU A 125 -14.55 -7.27 -4.11
CA LEU A 125 -14.47 -5.88 -4.59
C LEU A 125 -15.64 -5.04 -4.07
N GLN A 126 -16.86 -5.60 -4.10
CA GLN A 126 -18.05 -4.95 -3.55
C GLN A 126 -17.96 -4.75 -2.04
N ASN A 127 -17.34 -5.69 -1.32
CA ASN A 127 -17.22 -5.63 0.14
C ASN A 127 -16.35 -4.50 0.67
N VAL A 128 -15.41 -3.98 -0.13
CA VAL A 128 -14.49 -2.92 0.30
C VAL A 128 -14.86 -1.56 -0.31
N ALA A 129 -15.78 -1.53 -1.27
CA ALA A 129 -16.33 -0.30 -1.84
C ALA A 129 -16.98 0.57 -0.74
N GLY A 130 -16.56 1.83 -0.65
CA GLY A 130 -17.02 2.76 0.37
C GLY A 130 -16.58 2.42 1.81
N ALA A 131 -15.66 1.48 2.00
CA ALA A 131 -15.10 1.16 3.31
C ALA A 131 -14.06 2.19 3.79
N PHE A 132 -13.55 3.03 2.88
CA PHE A 132 -12.54 4.06 3.16
C PHE A 132 -13.08 5.45 2.86
N ARG A 133 -12.69 6.44 3.68
CA ARG A 133 -13.00 7.86 3.49
C ARG A 133 -11.81 8.72 3.83
N VAL A 134 -11.65 9.81 3.07
CA VAL A 134 -10.68 10.86 3.38
C VAL A 134 -11.28 11.80 4.43
N ARG A 135 -10.55 12.01 5.54
CA ARG A 135 -10.95 12.91 6.65
C ARG A 135 -10.45 14.33 6.50
N ALA A 136 -9.39 14.51 5.71
CA ALA A 136 -8.72 15.78 5.50
C ALA A 136 -8.51 16.01 3.99
N PRO A 137 -9.59 16.24 3.21
CA PRO A 137 -9.49 16.40 1.76
C PRO A 137 -8.51 17.50 1.33
N GLU A 138 -8.43 18.59 2.10
CA GLU A 138 -7.50 19.70 1.89
C GLU A 138 -6.03 19.29 1.93
N ARG A 139 -5.69 18.21 2.66
CA ARG A 139 -4.33 17.68 2.70
C ARG A 139 -3.98 16.85 1.46
N VAL A 140 -5.00 16.32 0.77
CA VAL A 140 -4.87 15.37 -0.34
C VAL A 140 -5.06 16.06 -1.69
N HIS A 141 -5.90 17.09 -1.74
CA HIS A 141 -6.28 17.78 -2.97
C HIS A 141 -5.05 18.30 -3.75
N GLY A 142 -4.98 17.97 -5.04
CA GLY A 142 -3.90 18.35 -5.95
C GLY A 142 -2.54 17.68 -5.68
N ARG A 143 -2.44 16.78 -4.69
CA ARG A 143 -1.17 16.13 -4.31
C ARG A 143 -0.98 14.80 -5.04
N ARG A 144 0.28 14.48 -5.38
CA ARG A 144 0.71 13.14 -5.77
C ARG A 144 0.92 12.32 -4.50
N VAL A 145 0.09 11.29 -4.31
CA VAL A 145 0.05 10.52 -3.07
C VAL A 145 0.78 9.18 -3.24
N ALA A 146 1.73 8.90 -2.35
CA ALA A 146 2.26 7.55 -2.17
C ALA A 146 1.42 6.80 -1.10
N LEU A 147 0.63 5.82 -1.54
CA LEU A 147 -0.18 4.96 -0.67
C LEU A 147 0.63 3.73 -0.26
N VAL A 148 0.92 3.62 1.04
CA VAL A 148 1.81 2.58 1.58
C VAL A 148 1.02 1.47 2.29
N ASP A 149 1.38 0.22 2.00
CA ASP A 149 0.94 -0.97 2.75
C ASP A 149 2.08 -1.99 2.82
N ASP A 150 1.93 -3.06 3.61
CA ASP A 150 2.92 -4.13 3.62
C ASP A 150 2.75 -5.12 2.47
N VAL A 151 1.52 -5.52 2.13
CA VAL A 151 1.26 -6.56 1.13
C VAL A 151 0.02 -6.30 0.30
N ALA A 152 0.17 -6.42 -1.02
CA ALA A 152 -0.93 -6.49 -1.98
C ALA A 152 -1.26 -7.95 -2.31
N THR A 153 -2.29 -8.51 -1.68
CA THR A 153 -2.79 -9.85 -2.05
C THR A 153 -3.81 -9.78 -3.19
N THR A 154 -5.03 -9.33 -2.92
CA THR A 154 -6.05 -9.17 -3.97
C THR A 154 -6.07 -7.77 -4.56
N GLY A 155 -5.31 -6.83 -4.01
CA GLY A 155 -5.35 -5.41 -4.38
C GLY A 155 -6.60 -4.65 -3.94
N ALA A 156 -7.72 -5.32 -3.59
CA ALA A 156 -9.01 -4.69 -3.30
C ALA A 156 -8.96 -3.58 -2.23
N THR A 157 -8.18 -3.78 -1.16
CA THR A 157 -7.98 -2.76 -0.11
C THR A 157 -7.32 -1.50 -0.66
N LEU A 158 -6.20 -1.68 -1.37
CA LEU A 158 -5.42 -0.59 -1.96
C LEU A 158 -6.22 0.14 -3.04
N ALA A 159 -6.93 -0.60 -3.90
CA ALA A 159 -7.82 -0.05 -4.91
C ALA A 159 -8.92 0.83 -4.28
N ALA A 160 -9.61 0.35 -3.24
CA ALA A 160 -10.63 1.13 -2.56
C ALA A 160 -10.07 2.37 -1.84
N CYS A 161 -8.84 2.28 -1.30
CA CYS A 161 -8.14 3.43 -0.74
C CYS A 161 -7.80 4.46 -1.82
N ARG A 162 -7.30 4.02 -2.98
CA ARG A 162 -7.04 4.86 -4.15
C ARG A 162 -8.30 5.58 -4.61
N GLU A 163 -9.42 4.87 -4.78
CA GLU A 163 -10.69 5.50 -5.20
C GLU A 163 -11.10 6.61 -4.22
N ALA A 164 -10.95 6.39 -2.91
CA ALA A 164 -11.26 7.42 -1.92
C ALA A 164 -10.33 8.63 -2.01
N LEU A 165 -9.03 8.41 -2.28
CA LEU A 165 -8.05 9.49 -2.43
C LEU A 165 -8.24 10.29 -3.72
N LEU A 166 -8.45 9.61 -4.85
CA LEU A 166 -8.74 10.24 -6.14
C LEU A 166 -10.08 10.99 -6.09
N GLY A 167 -11.12 10.39 -5.49
CA GLY A 167 -12.41 11.05 -5.27
C GLY A 167 -12.35 12.26 -4.35
N ALA A 168 -11.31 12.38 -3.50
CA ALA A 168 -11.03 13.56 -2.70
C ALA A 168 -10.15 14.61 -3.42
N GLY A 169 -9.79 14.36 -4.69
CA GLY A 169 -9.03 15.27 -5.53
C GLY A 169 -7.52 15.08 -5.51
N ALA A 170 -7.00 13.92 -5.09
CA ALA A 170 -5.58 13.60 -5.30
C ALA A 170 -5.22 13.69 -6.80
N ALA A 171 -4.07 14.29 -7.13
CA ALA A 171 -3.62 14.39 -8.52
C ALA A 171 -3.21 13.02 -9.08
N SER A 172 -2.59 12.19 -8.24
CA SER A 172 -2.26 10.80 -8.55
C SER A 172 -2.11 9.99 -7.27
N VAL A 173 -2.16 8.66 -7.40
CA VAL A 173 -1.89 7.73 -6.30
C VAL A 173 -0.92 6.67 -6.81
N THR A 174 0.25 6.54 -6.20
CA THR A 174 1.22 5.46 -6.43
C THR A 174 1.14 4.47 -5.28
N TYR A 175 1.07 3.17 -5.57
CA TYR A 175 1.09 2.14 -4.54
C TYR A 175 2.52 1.76 -4.19
N LEU A 176 2.86 1.74 -2.91
CA LEU A 176 4.14 1.26 -2.39
C LEU A 176 3.89 0.09 -1.43
N VAL A 177 4.32 -1.11 -1.80
CA VAL A 177 4.18 -2.32 -0.97
C VAL A 177 5.48 -3.11 -0.84
N LEU A 178 5.67 -3.82 0.27
CA LEU A 178 6.83 -4.73 0.41
C LEU A 178 6.69 -5.94 -0.50
N ALA A 179 5.47 -6.49 -0.62
CA ALA A 179 5.24 -7.63 -1.49
C ALA A 179 3.87 -7.65 -2.16
N THR A 180 3.80 -8.32 -3.31
CA THR A 180 2.57 -8.51 -4.07
C THR A 180 2.42 -9.95 -4.55
N THR A 181 1.20 -10.45 -4.68
CA THR A 181 0.90 -11.66 -5.48
C THR A 181 0.54 -11.25 -6.91
N GLU A 182 0.51 -12.21 -7.85
CA GLU A 182 0.09 -11.96 -9.25
C GLU A 182 -1.32 -11.37 -9.32
N SER A 183 -2.28 -11.95 -8.60
CA SER A 183 -3.65 -11.43 -8.55
C SER A 183 -3.74 -10.00 -7.99
N GLY A 184 -2.79 -9.60 -7.15
CA GLY A 184 -2.71 -8.24 -6.62
C GLY A 184 -2.23 -7.24 -7.68
N VAL A 185 -1.25 -7.63 -8.49
CA VAL A 185 -0.74 -6.83 -9.61
C VAL A 185 -1.84 -6.58 -10.62
N ASP A 186 -2.57 -7.62 -11.03
CA ASP A 186 -3.63 -7.53 -12.03
C ASP A 186 -4.73 -6.54 -11.62
N GLU A 187 -5.10 -6.54 -10.34
CA GLU A 187 -6.16 -5.65 -9.85
C GLU A 187 -5.69 -4.20 -9.77
N LEU A 188 -4.47 -3.96 -9.30
CA LEU A 188 -3.97 -2.60 -9.08
C LEU A 188 -3.62 -1.87 -10.37
N ARG A 189 -3.37 -2.60 -11.47
CA ARG A 189 -3.17 -2.06 -12.81
C ARG A 189 -4.47 -1.67 -13.52
N ARG A 190 -5.64 -2.03 -12.96
CA ARG A 190 -6.93 -1.68 -13.58
C ARG A 190 -7.20 -0.17 -13.47
N PRO A 191 -7.87 0.41 -14.48
CA PRO A 191 -8.38 1.77 -14.38
C PRO A 191 -9.35 1.88 -13.20
N PRO A 192 -9.48 3.08 -12.62
CA PRO A 192 -10.35 3.30 -11.49
C PRO A 192 -11.81 3.04 -11.89
N LEU A 193 -12.61 2.44 -11.01
CA LEU A 193 -14.00 2.04 -11.31
C LEU A 193 -14.89 3.24 -11.64
N SER A 194 -14.50 4.43 -11.16
CA SER A 194 -15.13 5.71 -11.46
C SER A 194 -15.05 6.12 -12.95
N ALA A 195 -14.19 5.50 -13.76
CA ALA A 195 -14.06 5.76 -15.20
C ALA A 195 -15.20 5.17 -16.07
N HIS A 196 -16.11 4.37 -15.49
CA HIS A 196 -17.20 3.70 -16.20
C HIS A 196 -18.59 4.34 -15.98
N ARG A 197 -18.66 5.57 -15.47
CA ARG A 197 -19.90 6.34 -15.34
C ARG A 197 -19.84 7.59 -16.21
N THR A 198 -20.00 7.41 -17.51
CA THR A 198 -20.45 8.46 -18.47
C THR A 198 -21.55 7.82 -19.30
#